data_AF-A0A426CIR4-F1
#
_entry.id   AF-A0A426CIR4-F1
#
_cell.length_a   1.000
_cell.length_b   1.000
_cell.length_c   1.000
_cell.angle_alpha   90.00
_cell.angle_beta   90.00
_cell.angle_gamma   90.00
#
_symmetry.space_group_name_H-M   'P 1'
#
loop_
_entity.id
_entity.type
_entity.pdbx_description
1 polymer ?
#
loop_
_entity_poly.entity_id
_entity_poly.type
_entity_poly.pdbx_seq_one_letter_code
_entity_poly.pdbx_strand_id
1 'polypeptide(L)'
;MKTKSGKWFLGVSIVTSLVSSEIHAASILPLPLAQIPTNVKTGFQYGLGLLFMVGFIWGVINIWTGADKMKRGDADGKMGIVSGIIIAGAAAIMGALFYIFGMSDGVLTPSF
;
A
#
# COMPACT_ATOMS: atom_id res chain seq x y z
N MET A 1 -15.30 66.71 -6.89
CA MET A 1 -16.16 65.51 -7.03
C MET A 1 -16.43 65.25 -8.51
N LYS A 2 -15.76 64.26 -9.10
CA LYS A 2 -16.22 63.42 -10.24
C LYS A 2 -15.08 62.47 -10.60
N THR A 3 -15.30 61.19 -10.32
CA THR A 3 -14.40 60.06 -10.56
C THR A 3 -14.49 59.64 -12.03
N LYS A 4 -13.36 59.28 -12.64
CA LYS A 4 -13.32 58.51 -13.89
C LYS A 4 -12.34 57.37 -13.74
N SER A 5 -12.77 56.36 -13.00
CA SER A 5 -12.19 55.01 -13.00
C SER A 5 -12.77 54.22 -14.16
N GLY A 6 -11.93 53.51 -14.89
CA GLY A 6 -12.38 52.48 -15.84
C GLY A 6 -11.79 52.71 -17.22
N LYS A 7 -10.68 52.01 -17.48
CA LYS A 7 -10.24 51.53 -18.82
C LYS A 7 -8.89 50.78 -18.84
N TRP A 8 -8.34 50.38 -17.69
CA TRP A 8 -7.03 49.68 -17.63
C TRP A 8 -7.11 48.16 -17.44
N PHE A 9 -8.31 47.55 -17.37
CA PHE A 9 -8.47 46.11 -17.12
C PHE A 9 -8.84 45.27 -18.35
N LEU A 10 -8.91 45.86 -19.55
CA LEU A 10 -9.30 45.15 -20.77
C LEU A 10 -8.13 44.75 -21.70
N GLY A 11 -6.90 45.16 -21.38
CA GLY A 11 -5.72 44.88 -22.21
C GLY A 11 -4.88 43.67 -21.80
N VAL A 12 -5.13 43.09 -20.61
CA VAL A 12 -4.29 42.00 -20.06
C VAL A 12 -4.84 40.60 -20.41
N SER A 13 -6.11 40.48 -20.81
CA SER A 13 -6.73 39.18 -21.08
C SER A 13 -6.61 38.66 -22.52
N ILE A 14 -5.92 39.36 -23.42
CA ILE A 14 -5.82 38.99 -24.85
C ILE A 14 -4.42 38.45 -25.23
N VAL A 15 -3.41 38.57 -24.36
CA VAL A 15 -2.04 38.13 -24.68
C VAL A 15 -1.71 36.72 -24.16
N THR A 16 -2.61 36.09 -23.39
CA THR A 16 -2.40 34.73 -22.86
C THR A 16 -2.94 33.59 -23.74
N SER A 17 -3.45 33.87 -24.95
CA SER A 17 -4.07 32.85 -25.82
C SER A 17 -3.21 32.31 -26.96
N LEU A 18 -1.88 32.51 -26.92
CA LEU A 18 -0.97 32.02 -27.97
C LEU A 18 0.17 31.16 -27.41
N VAL A 19 -0.17 30.09 -26.70
CA VAL A 19 0.64 28.86 -26.68
C VAL A 19 -0.32 27.68 -26.71
N SER A 20 -0.91 27.43 -27.88
CA SER A 20 -1.41 26.09 -28.21
C SER A 20 -0.20 25.25 -28.57
N SER A 21 0.48 24.72 -27.55
CA SER A 21 1.38 23.58 -27.76
C SER A 21 0.49 22.39 -28.10
N GLU A 22 0.29 22.17 -29.40
CA GLU A 22 -0.07 20.88 -29.97
C GLU A 22 1.01 19.89 -29.51
N ILE A 23 0.82 19.32 -28.32
CA ILE A 23 1.45 18.05 -27.97
C ILE A 23 0.82 17.08 -28.96
N HIS A 24 1.51 16.86 -30.07
CA HIS A 24 1.37 15.62 -30.80
C HIS A 24 1.67 14.53 -29.79
N ALA A 25 0.60 14.02 -29.17
CA ALA A 25 0.62 12.73 -28.55
C ALA A 25 1.00 11.79 -29.69
N ALA A 26 2.29 11.52 -29.84
CA ALA A 26 2.72 10.26 -30.38
C ALA A 26 1.89 9.26 -29.58
N SER A 27 0.94 8.61 -30.24
CA SER A 27 0.21 7.50 -29.68
C SER A 27 1.27 6.45 -29.41
N ILE A 28 1.86 6.54 -28.22
CA ILE A 28 2.55 5.43 -27.60
C ILE A 28 1.41 4.43 -27.50
N LEU A 29 1.36 3.50 -28.46
CA LEU A 29 0.53 2.32 -28.37
C LEU A 29 0.67 1.87 -26.91
N PRO A 30 -0.41 1.63 -26.17
CA PRO A 30 -0.29 1.03 -24.86
C PRO A 30 0.35 -0.33 -25.11
N LEU A 31 1.68 -0.38 -25.06
CA LEU A 31 2.45 -1.58 -24.91
C LEU A 31 1.78 -2.24 -23.71
N PRO A 32 1.21 -3.44 -23.85
CA PRO A 32 0.72 -4.16 -22.69
C PRO A 32 1.98 -4.48 -21.87
N LEU A 33 2.38 -3.56 -20.99
CA LEU A 33 3.35 -3.82 -19.93
C LEU A 33 2.76 -5.00 -19.18
N ALA A 34 3.39 -6.17 -19.34
CA ALA A 34 3.03 -7.48 -18.79
C ALA A 34 1.92 -7.41 -17.73
N GLN A 35 0.66 -7.37 -18.18
CA GLN A 35 -0.49 -7.33 -17.30
C GLN A 35 -0.68 -8.75 -16.76
N ILE A 36 -0.48 -8.91 -15.45
CA ILE A 36 -0.72 -10.19 -14.79
C ILE A 36 -2.22 -10.51 -14.95
N PRO A 37 -2.59 -11.69 -15.48
CA PRO A 37 -4.00 -12.06 -15.59
C PRO A 37 -4.69 -11.96 -14.23
N THR A 38 -5.88 -11.37 -14.21
CA THR A 38 -6.65 -11.16 -12.96
C THR A 38 -6.82 -12.44 -12.15
N ASN A 39 -7.04 -13.57 -12.82
CA ASN A 39 -7.15 -14.89 -12.21
C ASN A 39 -5.90 -15.29 -11.41
N VAL A 40 -4.71 -14.98 -11.95
CA VAL A 40 -3.42 -15.28 -11.31
C VAL A 40 -3.20 -14.36 -10.11
N LYS A 41 -3.53 -13.07 -10.25
CA LYS A 41 -3.51 -12.11 -9.13
C LYS A 41 -4.41 -12.58 -7.98
N THR A 42 -5.64 -12.95 -8.29
CA THR A 42 -6.62 -13.44 -7.31
C THR A 42 -6.15 -14.72 -6.63
N GLY A 43 -5.66 -15.70 -7.38
CA GLY A 43 -5.13 -16.94 -6.82
C GLY A 43 -3.92 -16.70 -5.90
N PHE A 44 -3.01 -15.82 -6.30
CA PHE A 44 -1.85 -15.43 -5.49
C PHE A 44 -2.26 -14.74 -4.19
N GLN A 45 -3.26 -13.86 -4.24
CA GLN A 45 -3.79 -13.18 -3.05
C GLN A 45 -4.40 -14.17 -2.06
N TYR A 46 -5.27 -15.07 -2.52
CA TYR A 46 -5.83 -16.09 -1.64
C TYR A 46 -4.74 -17.00 -1.06
N GLY A 47 -3.76 -17.41 -1.86
CA GLY A 47 -2.64 -18.24 -1.41
C GLY A 47 -1.78 -17.53 -0.36
N LEU A 48 -1.43 -16.27 -0.60
CA LEU A 48 -0.67 -15.44 0.34
C LEU A 48 -1.45 -15.23 1.65
N GLY A 49 -2.77 -15.11 1.57
CA GLY A 49 -3.63 -14.97 2.74
C GLY A 49 -3.69 -16.19 3.60
N LEU A 50 -3.80 -17.35 2.95
CA LEU A 50 -3.73 -18.62 3.64
C LEU A 50 -2.39 -18.80 4.35
N LEU A 51 -1.28 -18.43 3.69
CA LEU A 51 0.05 -18.47 4.30
C LEU A 51 0.16 -17.56 5.53
N PHE A 52 -0.36 -16.33 5.45
CA PHE A 52 -0.37 -15.43 6.61
C PHE A 52 -1.28 -15.94 7.73
N MET A 53 -2.44 -16.53 7.41
CA MET A 53 -3.34 -17.09 8.41
C MET A 53 -2.67 -18.25 9.17
N VAL A 54 -2.06 -19.20 8.45
CA VAL A 54 -1.34 -20.33 9.06
C VAL A 54 -0.12 -19.85 9.84
N GLY A 55 0.65 -18.91 9.28
CA GLY A 55 1.81 -18.31 9.93
C GLY A 55 1.43 -17.56 11.21
N PHE A 56 0.32 -16.82 11.21
CA PHE A 56 -0.17 -16.10 12.37
C PHE A 56 -0.55 -17.04 13.51
N ILE A 57 -1.28 -18.13 13.21
CA ILE A 57 -1.61 -19.16 14.21
C ILE A 57 -0.34 -19.74 14.81
N TRP A 58 0.66 -20.06 13.98
CA TRP A 58 1.97 -20.52 14.46
C TRP A 58 2.70 -19.48 15.32
N GLY A 59 2.61 -18.20 14.97
CA GLY A 59 3.15 -17.10 15.78
C GLY A 59 2.53 -17.05 17.16
N VAL A 60 1.20 -17.12 17.26
CA VAL A 60 0.45 -17.12 18.53
C VAL A 60 0.83 -18.33 19.38
N ILE A 61 0.95 -19.53 18.79
CA ILE A 61 1.38 -20.74 19.51
C ILE A 61 2.78 -20.54 20.11
N ASN A 62 3.73 -19.99 19.35
CA ASN A 62 5.09 -19.73 19.83
C ASN A 62 5.11 -18.72 20.99
N ILE A 63 4.29 -17.66 20.92
CA ILE A 63 4.15 -16.69 22.03
C ILE A 63 3.62 -17.40 23.27
N TRP A 64 2.60 -18.25 23.12
CA TRP A 64 1.99 -18.92 24.26
C TRP A 64 2.94 -19.95 24.89
N THR A 65 3.60 -20.77 24.09
CA THR A 65 4.62 -21.72 24.56
C THR A 65 5.82 -21.00 25.19
N GLY A 66 6.27 -19.89 24.61
CA GLY A 66 7.33 -19.06 25.17
C GLY A 66 6.94 -18.47 26.53
N ALA A 67 5.71 -17.97 26.65
CA ALA A 67 5.18 -17.46 27.91
C ALA A 67 5.05 -18.54 28.99
N ASP A 68 4.62 -19.75 28.63
CA ASP A 68 4.53 -20.89 29.56
C ASP A 68 5.92 -21.33 30.05
N LYS A 69 6.92 -21.39 29.17
CA LYS A 69 8.33 -21.65 29.54
C LYS A 69 8.89 -20.59 30.47
N MET A 70 8.64 -19.31 30.17
CA MET A 70 9.09 -18.19 31.00
C MET A 70 8.49 -18.25 32.42
N LYS A 71 7.23 -18.67 32.56
CA LYS A 71 6.57 -18.87 33.87
C LYS A 71 7.21 -20.00 34.68
N ARG A 72 7.86 -20.96 34.03
CA ARG A 72 8.55 -22.10 34.67
C ARG A 72 10.02 -21.80 34.98
N GLY A 73 10.49 -20.58 34.71
CA GLY A 73 11.88 -20.17 34.95
C GLY A 73 12.85 -20.55 33.84
N ASP A 74 12.35 -20.98 32.67
CA ASP A 74 13.17 -21.28 31.51
C ASP A 74 13.55 -20.00 30.76
N ALA A 75 14.86 -19.77 30.62
CA ALA A 75 15.42 -18.61 29.93
C ALA A 75 15.05 -18.57 28.44
N ASP A 76 14.79 -19.73 27.82
CA ASP A 76 14.43 -19.83 26.40
C ASP A 76 13.00 -19.35 26.11
N GLY A 77 12.18 -19.17 27.15
CA GLY A 77 10.80 -18.66 27.00
C GLY A 77 10.72 -17.29 26.32
N LYS A 78 11.72 -16.42 26.57
CA LYS A 78 11.80 -15.10 25.92
C LYS A 78 11.99 -15.22 24.41
N MET A 79 12.83 -16.16 23.97
CA MET A 79 13.09 -16.38 22.55
C MET A 79 11.87 -16.91 21.81
N GLY A 80 11.03 -17.72 22.47
CA GLY A 80 9.75 -18.16 21.91
C GLY A 80 8.72 -17.03 21.74
N ILE A 81 8.71 -16.07 22.66
CA ILE A 81 7.87 -14.87 22.53
C ILE A 81 8.37 -13.99 21.38
N VAL A 82 9.68 -13.74 21.32
CA VAL A 82 10.30 -12.91 20.28
C VAL A 82 10.08 -13.52 18.89
N SER A 83 10.31 -14.82 18.73
CA SER A 83 10.09 -15.50 17.45
C SER A 83 8.62 -15.41 17.01
N GLY A 84 7.69 -15.62 17.93
CA GLY A 84 6.26 -15.52 17.64
C GLY A 84 5.82 -14.10 17.26
N ILE A 85 6.35 -13.07 17.92
CA ILE A 85 6.07 -11.65 17.57
C ILE A 85 6.63 -11.32 16.18
N ILE A 86 7.83 -11.79 15.83
CA ILE A 86 8.41 -11.54 14.49
C ILE A 86 7.52 -12.15 13.40
N ILE A 87 7.03 -13.37 13.61
CA ILE A 87 6.14 -14.05 12.66
C ILE A 87 4.80 -13.31 12.53
N ALA A 88 4.16 -12.94 13.65
CA ALA A 88 2.89 -12.21 13.63
C ALA A 88 3.04 -10.78 13.06
N GLY A 89 4.14 -10.10 13.40
CA GLY A 89 4.45 -8.74 12.95
C GLY A 89 4.78 -8.65 11.46
N ALA A 90 5.31 -9.72 10.86
CA ALA A 90 5.63 -9.74 9.42
C ALA A 90 4.40 -9.46 8.54
N ALA A 91 3.23 -10.00 8.89
CA ALA A 91 1.99 -9.73 8.16
C ALA A 91 1.57 -8.25 8.26
N ALA A 92 1.73 -7.64 9.44
CA ALA A 92 1.43 -6.22 9.64
C ALA A 92 2.38 -5.32 8.85
N ILE A 93 3.68 -5.67 8.79
CA ILE A 93 4.68 -4.94 8.00
C ILE A 93 4.33 -5.00 6.51
N MET A 94 3.98 -6.19 6.00
CA MET A 94 3.58 -6.35 4.59
C MET A 94 2.32 -5.52 4.26
N GLY A 95 1.33 -5.52 5.15
CA GLY A 95 0.14 -4.68 5.00
C GLY A 95 0.48 -3.18 4.93
N ALA A 96 1.36 -2.71 5.81
CA ALA A 96 1.80 -1.31 5.83
C ALA A 96 2.58 -0.93 4.57
N LEU A 97 3.46 -1.81 4.08
CA LEU A 97 4.24 -1.55 2.86
C LEU A 97 3.33 -1.44 1.63
N PHE A 98 2.41 -2.38 1.45
CA PHE A 98 1.48 -2.33 0.32
C PHE A 98 0.57 -1.10 0.36
N TYR A 99 0.17 -0.65 1.55
CA TYR A 99 -0.57 0.61 1.72
C TYR A 99 0.27 1.83 1.26
N ILE A 100 1.53 1.93 1.68
CA ILE A 100 2.42 3.05 1.30
C ILE A 100 2.67 3.09 -0.21
N PHE A 101 2.82 1.93 -0.86
CA PHE A 101 3.08 1.84 -2.31
C PHE A 101 1.83 1.94 -3.18
N GLY A 102 0.65 2.25 -2.61
CA GLY A 102 -0.60 2.33 -3.37
C GLY A 102 -1.05 0.98 -3.94
N MET A 103 -0.49 -0.13 -3.43
CA MET A 103 -0.84 -1.50 -3.76
C MET A 103 -1.84 -2.06 -2.74
N SER A 104 -2.77 -1.23 -2.26
CA SER A 104 -3.82 -1.62 -1.31
C SER A 104 -4.65 -2.78 -1.84
N ASP A 105 -4.83 -2.87 -3.17
CA ASP A 105 -5.47 -4.00 -3.84
C ASP A 105 -4.70 -5.31 -3.71
N GLY A 106 -3.43 -5.27 -3.29
CA GLY A 106 -2.57 -6.41 -2.96
C GLY A 106 -2.59 -6.78 -1.47
N VAL A 107 -3.08 -5.88 -0.61
CA VAL A 107 -3.31 -6.16 0.81
C VAL A 107 -4.55 -7.01 0.92
N LEU A 108 -4.42 -8.10 1.65
CA LEU A 108 -5.57 -8.83 2.13
C LEU A 108 -6.12 -8.06 3.32
N THR A 109 -7.09 -7.19 3.06
CA THR A 109 -7.84 -6.50 4.10
C THR A 109 -8.85 -7.49 4.68
N PRO A 110 -8.68 -7.95 5.93
CA PRO A 110 -9.71 -8.75 6.57
C PRO A 110 -10.98 -7.91 6.73
N SER A 111 -12.06 -8.30 6.04
CA SER A 111 -13.41 -7.80 6.31
C SER A 111 -13.99 -8.66 7.43
N PHE A 112 -13.99 -8.11 8.65
CA PHE A 112 -14.70 -8.72 9.78
C PHE A 112 -16.21 -8.44 9.66
#